data_AF-A0AAD3US37-F1
#
_entry.id   AF-A0AAD3US37-F1
#
_cell.length_a   1.000
_cell.length_b   1.000
_cell.length_c   1.000
_cell.angle_alpha   90.00
_cell.angle_beta   90.00
_cell.angle_gamma   90.00
#
_symmetry.space_group_name_H-M   'P 1'
#
loop_
_entity.id
_entity.type
_entity.pdbx_description
1 polymer ?
#
loop_
_entity_poly.entity_id
_entity_poly.type
_entity_poly.pdbx_seq_one_letter_code
_entity_poly.pdbx_strand_id
1 'polypeptide(L)'
;LYQMIYDDVHSRLGDALNSQIDDVSNAFFPLFIDANNNVPVWWDSGFDVSIISESFKTKIWNYINSIISPALNKAVPLVSAGFVPGMTDGADNVLFWFQDGEFDANGVGPNISASLARAYQRRMYTAYYNMPLHTDSRTLWRWKAKKAQLKAGMATQPNFLLTGDSWTQNNELATAIAGVLNAEYGDAGLGWRTVNYGASRDGSNIFRSAGWDLYDASPTSGAPLYGCGIDGQSINTTTNTAYFNVT
;
A
#
# COMPACT_ATOMS: atom_id res chain seq x y z
N LEU A 1 34.10 -84.05 55.91
CA LEU A 1 34.98 -82.98 55.42
C LEU A 1 34.24 -82.01 54.50
N TYR A 2 33.63 -82.46 53.40
CA TYR A 2 32.89 -81.59 52.47
C TYR A 2 31.72 -80.85 53.15
N GLN A 3 30.93 -81.55 53.97
CA GLN A 3 29.81 -80.93 54.71
C GLN A 3 30.28 -79.87 55.72
N MET A 4 31.39 -80.12 56.43
CA MET A 4 31.96 -79.14 57.37
C MET A 4 32.50 -77.89 56.67
N ILE A 5 33.11 -78.04 55.48
CA ILE A 5 33.59 -76.91 54.69
C ILE A 5 32.39 -76.12 54.14
N TYR A 6 31.35 -76.80 53.67
CA TYR A 6 30.12 -76.16 53.22
C TYR A 6 29.47 -75.35 54.35
N ASP A 7 29.33 -75.93 55.54
CA ASP A 7 28.69 -75.28 56.67
C ASP A 7 29.53 -74.09 57.21
N ASP A 8 30.86 -74.19 57.26
CA ASP A 8 31.75 -73.08 57.67
C ASP A 8 31.77 -71.94 56.64
N VAL A 9 31.81 -72.26 55.35
CA VAL A 9 31.77 -71.27 54.27
C VAL A 9 30.40 -70.58 54.22
N HIS A 10 29.31 -71.33 54.39
CA HIS A 10 27.96 -70.78 54.38
C HIS A 10 27.68 -69.93 55.62
N SER A 11 28.19 -70.31 56.79
CA SER A 11 28.13 -69.49 58.01
C SER A 11 28.89 -68.17 57.84
N ARG A 12 30.11 -68.21 57.28
CA ARG A 12 30.94 -67.00 57.10
C ARG A 12 30.43 -66.06 56.00
N LEU A 13 29.83 -66.61 54.94
CA LEU A 13 29.24 -65.81 53.85
C LEU A 13 27.83 -65.34 54.16
N GLY A 14 27.04 -66.12 54.92
CA GLY A 14 25.67 -65.77 55.30
C GLY A 14 25.57 -64.47 56.09
N ASP A 15 26.55 -64.21 56.96
CA ASP A 15 26.65 -62.96 57.73
C ASP A 15 27.06 -61.76 56.87
N ALA A 16 27.77 -61.98 55.75
CA ALA A 16 28.24 -60.93 54.84
C ALA A 16 27.25 -60.60 53.71
N LEU A 17 26.36 -61.53 53.33
CA LEU A 17 25.42 -61.35 52.22
C LEU A 17 24.07 -60.74 52.63
N ASN A 18 23.72 -60.74 53.93
CA ASN A 18 22.46 -60.22 54.45
C ASN A 18 22.61 -59.04 55.43
N SER A 19 23.81 -58.47 55.56
CA SER A 19 23.95 -57.20 56.28
C SER A 19 23.46 -56.06 55.39
N GLN A 20 22.38 -55.40 55.83
CA GLN A 20 22.03 -54.09 55.31
C GLN A 20 23.18 -53.15 55.70
N ILE A 21 23.87 -52.58 54.70
CA ILE A 21 24.93 -51.59 54.98
C ILE A 21 24.23 -50.26 55.24
N ASP A 22 24.01 -49.95 56.51
CA ASP A 22 23.24 -48.79 56.97
C ASP A 22 23.97 -47.43 56.78
N ASP A 23 25.21 -47.44 56.29
CA ASP A 23 26.04 -46.25 56.04
C ASP A 23 26.16 -45.86 54.54
N VAL A 24 25.42 -46.51 53.64
CA VAL A 24 25.31 -46.03 52.26
C VAL A 24 24.10 -45.09 52.20
N SER A 25 24.36 -43.78 52.16
CA SER A 25 23.34 -42.79 51.86
C SER A 25 22.58 -43.21 50.59
N ASN A 26 21.25 -43.38 50.67
CA ASN A 26 20.42 -43.65 49.49
C ASN A 26 20.51 -42.55 48.42
N ALA A 27 21.10 -41.39 48.75
CA ALA A 27 21.37 -40.34 47.79
C ALA A 27 22.60 -40.67 46.93
N PHE A 28 23.69 -41.19 47.54
CA PHE A 28 24.98 -41.37 46.88
C PHE A 28 25.30 -42.83 46.56
N PHE A 29 25.44 -43.17 45.28
CA PHE A 29 26.06 -44.44 44.87
C PHE A 29 27.00 -44.28 43.67
N PRO A 30 28.24 -44.84 43.73
CA PRO A 30 29.20 -44.74 42.65
C PRO A 30 28.77 -45.62 41.47
N LEU A 31 28.82 -45.06 40.25
CA LEU A 31 28.54 -45.80 39.03
C LEU A 31 29.81 -46.41 38.42
N PHE A 32 30.94 -45.71 38.55
CA PHE A 32 32.25 -46.18 38.14
C PHE A 32 33.31 -45.78 39.19
N ILE A 33 34.33 -46.61 39.36
CA ILE A 33 35.51 -46.33 40.19
C ILE A 33 36.74 -46.50 39.29
N ASP A 34 37.63 -45.52 39.26
CA ASP A 34 38.86 -45.59 38.46
C ASP A 34 39.97 -46.38 39.18
N ALA A 35 41.09 -46.63 38.49
CA ALA A 35 42.22 -47.38 39.03
C ALA A 35 42.93 -46.69 40.22
N ASN A 36 42.63 -45.42 40.49
CA ASN A 36 43.17 -44.62 41.59
C ASN A 36 42.13 -44.45 42.72
N ASN A 37 41.03 -45.20 42.71
CA ASN A 37 39.90 -45.11 43.64
C ASN A 37 39.11 -43.78 43.61
N ASN A 38 39.17 -43.02 42.50
CA ASN A 38 38.26 -41.89 42.32
C ASN A 38 36.91 -42.37 41.78
N VAL A 39 35.85 -41.61 42.10
CA VAL A 39 34.50 -41.83 41.58
C VAL A 39 34.19 -40.75 40.53
N PRO A 40 34.45 -41.00 39.23
CA PRO A 40 34.22 -40.02 38.17
C PRO A 40 32.74 -39.78 37.89
N VAL A 41 31.88 -40.75 38.16
CA VAL A 41 30.43 -40.69 37.93
C VAL A 41 29.71 -41.35 39.10
N TRP A 42 28.74 -40.66 39.66
CA TRP A 42 27.91 -41.15 40.74
C TRP A 42 26.47 -40.67 40.55
N TRP A 43 25.58 -41.30 41.29
CA TRP A 43 24.27 -40.74 41.53
C TRP A 43 24.32 -40.01 42.88
N ASP A 44 23.94 -38.73 42.95
CA ASP A 44 23.67 -37.98 44.19
C ASP A 44 22.39 -37.17 44.03
N SER A 45 21.24 -37.81 44.28
CA SER A 45 19.92 -37.23 43.98
C SER A 45 19.76 -36.79 42.50
N GLY A 46 20.60 -37.31 41.62
CA GLY A 46 20.76 -36.92 40.21
C GLY A 46 22.03 -37.52 39.61
N PHE A 47 22.18 -37.44 38.29
CA PHE A 47 23.37 -37.95 37.59
C PHE A 47 24.51 -36.93 37.65
N ASP A 48 25.57 -37.25 38.38
CA ASP A 48 26.71 -36.36 38.62
C ASP A 48 28.02 -36.92 38.05
N VAL A 49 28.91 -36.01 37.66
CA VAL A 49 30.21 -36.32 37.06
C VAL A 49 31.27 -35.34 37.58
N SER A 50 32.39 -35.84 38.10
CA SER A 50 33.52 -35.01 38.59
C SER A 50 34.56 -34.72 37.51
N ILE A 51 34.63 -35.57 36.48
CA ILE A 51 35.62 -35.47 35.42
C ILE A 51 34.93 -35.55 34.06
N ILE A 52 34.96 -34.45 33.32
CA ILE A 52 34.51 -34.39 31.93
C ILE A 52 35.73 -34.15 31.04
N SER A 53 35.90 -34.98 30.02
CA SER A 53 37.02 -34.84 29.08
C SER A 53 36.94 -33.51 28.30
N GLU A 54 38.10 -32.93 28.00
CA GLU A 54 38.17 -31.66 27.28
C GLU A 54 37.60 -31.76 25.85
N SER A 55 37.70 -32.95 25.24
CA SER A 55 37.08 -33.24 23.94
C SER A 55 35.55 -33.23 24.01
N PHE A 56 34.96 -33.70 25.11
CA PHE A 56 33.51 -33.64 25.32
C PHE A 56 33.03 -32.22 25.60
N LYS A 57 33.76 -31.46 26.44
CA LYS A 57 33.47 -30.02 26.65
C LYS A 57 33.49 -29.24 25.34
N THR A 58 34.50 -29.48 24.48
CA THR A 58 34.59 -28.85 23.16
C THR A 58 33.36 -29.17 22.29
N LYS A 59 32.88 -30.42 22.31
CA LYS A 59 31.66 -30.80 21.56
C LYS A 59 30.41 -30.09 22.11
N ILE A 60 30.26 -30.03 23.43
CA ILE A 60 29.17 -29.28 24.07
C ILE A 60 29.24 -27.81 23.69
N TRP A 61 30.42 -27.19 23.79
CA TRP A 61 30.61 -25.78 23.43
C TRP A 61 30.34 -25.50 21.96
N ASN A 62 30.78 -26.37 21.05
CA ASN A 62 30.47 -26.23 19.62
C ASN A 62 28.97 -26.34 19.36
N TYR A 63 28.28 -27.26 20.04
CA TYR A 63 26.83 -27.40 19.94
C TYR A 63 26.11 -26.15 20.49
N ILE A 64 26.46 -25.68 21.68
CA ILE A 64 25.94 -24.44 22.27
C ILE A 64 26.18 -23.25 21.32
N ASN A 65 27.39 -23.09 20.81
CA ASN A 65 27.73 -22.00 19.90
C ASN A 65 26.99 -22.11 18.57
N SER A 66 26.69 -23.31 18.07
CA SER A 66 25.87 -23.50 16.86
C SER A 66 24.43 -23.01 17.02
N ILE A 67 23.89 -23.04 18.24
CA ILE A 67 22.53 -22.57 18.57
C ILE A 67 22.53 -21.08 18.93
N ILE A 68 23.50 -20.65 19.73
CA ILE A 68 23.55 -19.29 20.28
C ILE A 68 24.11 -18.27 19.28
N SER A 69 25.11 -18.64 18.46
CA SER A 69 25.72 -17.68 17.52
C SER A 69 24.73 -17.13 16.48
N PRO A 70 23.79 -17.92 15.92
CA PRO A 70 22.72 -17.39 15.08
C PRO A 70 21.75 -16.46 15.84
N ALA A 71 21.48 -16.74 17.12
CA ALA A 71 20.57 -15.93 17.94
C ALA A 71 21.19 -14.60 18.38
N LEU A 72 22.50 -14.57 18.68
CA LEU A 72 23.23 -13.36 19.07
C LEU A 72 23.71 -12.53 17.87
N ASN A 73 24.03 -13.17 16.73
CA ASN A 73 24.42 -12.49 15.48
C ASN A 73 23.25 -12.24 14.53
N LYS A 74 22.00 -12.57 14.93
CA LYS A 74 20.85 -11.81 14.43
C LYS A 74 21.01 -10.40 14.97
N ALA A 75 21.82 -9.61 14.26
CA ALA A 75 21.80 -8.18 14.36
C ALA A 75 20.33 -7.80 14.35
N VAL A 76 19.81 -7.35 15.49
CA VAL A 76 18.63 -6.51 15.49
C VAL A 76 19.09 -5.37 14.58
N PRO A 77 18.63 -5.31 13.31
CA PRO A 77 19.05 -4.25 12.42
C PRO A 77 18.74 -2.97 13.17
N LEU A 78 19.50 -1.89 13.00
CA LEU A 78 19.11 -0.59 13.53
C LEU A 78 17.74 -0.25 12.93
N VAL A 79 16.68 -0.66 13.62
CA VAL A 79 15.32 -0.56 13.16
C VAL A 79 15.01 0.92 13.27
N SER A 80 14.77 1.59 12.14
CA SER A 80 14.26 2.96 12.19
C SER A 80 13.04 2.96 13.12
N ALA A 81 12.88 3.96 13.97
CA ALA A 81 11.80 3.98 14.97
C ALA A 81 10.40 3.85 14.35
N GLY A 82 10.25 4.08 13.03
CA GLY A 82 9.02 3.90 12.28
C GLY A 82 8.83 2.50 11.66
N PHE A 83 9.82 1.61 11.68
CA PHE A 83 9.79 0.31 11.01
C PHE A 83 9.55 -0.82 12.00
N VAL A 84 8.49 -1.62 11.81
CA VAL A 84 8.21 -2.81 12.63
C VAL A 84 8.06 -4.03 11.72
N PRO A 85 9.03 -4.96 11.69
CA PRO A 85 8.94 -6.13 10.84
C PRO A 85 7.86 -7.08 11.34
N GLY A 86 7.01 -7.57 10.42
CA GLY A 86 5.95 -8.53 10.76
C GLY A 86 6.40 -9.99 10.66
N MET A 87 7.04 -10.37 9.55
CA MET A 87 7.52 -11.74 9.29
C MET A 87 8.70 -11.72 8.32
N THR A 88 9.64 -12.65 8.45
CA THR A 88 10.75 -12.87 7.51
C THR A 88 10.67 -14.23 6.83
N ASP A 89 11.25 -14.36 5.63
CA ASP A 89 11.43 -15.65 4.96
C ASP A 89 12.69 -16.41 5.47
N GLY A 90 12.95 -17.59 4.89
CA GLY A 90 14.12 -18.41 5.23
C GLY A 90 15.47 -17.85 4.78
N ALA A 91 15.48 -16.72 4.06
CA ALA A 91 16.66 -15.95 3.68
C ALA A 91 16.73 -14.61 4.46
N ASP A 92 15.93 -14.46 5.51
CA ASP A 92 15.80 -13.27 6.36
C ASP A 92 15.30 -11.99 5.64
N ASN A 93 14.63 -12.12 4.49
CA ASN A 93 13.94 -10.97 3.88
C ASN A 93 12.65 -10.67 4.65
N VAL A 94 12.41 -9.40 4.98
CA VAL A 94 11.13 -8.97 5.58
C VAL A 94 10.03 -9.06 4.54
N LEU A 95 8.98 -9.84 4.82
CA LEU A 95 7.83 -10.04 3.93
C LEU A 95 6.89 -8.84 3.95
N PHE A 96 6.59 -8.35 5.16
CA PHE A 96 5.80 -7.15 5.41
C PHE A 96 6.25 -6.46 6.70
N TRP A 97 6.02 -5.16 6.78
CA TRP A 97 6.33 -4.33 7.93
C TRP A 97 5.23 -3.27 8.12
N PHE A 98 5.26 -2.62 9.27
CA PHE A 98 4.57 -1.35 9.43
C PHE A 98 5.57 -0.21 9.35
N GLN A 99 5.26 0.82 8.55
CA GLN A 99 6.01 2.06 8.46
C GLN A 99 5.08 3.20 8.89
N ASP A 100 5.40 3.89 9.99
CA ASP A 100 4.61 5.03 10.49
C ASP A 100 3.11 4.72 10.72
N GLY A 101 2.80 3.47 11.06
CA GLY A 101 1.43 2.98 11.28
C GLY A 101 0.72 2.45 10.02
N GLU A 102 1.37 2.48 8.87
CA GLU A 102 0.85 1.95 7.61
C GLU A 102 1.41 0.55 7.31
N PHE A 103 0.58 -0.35 6.76
CA PHE A 103 1.01 -1.70 6.37
C PHE A 103 1.73 -1.65 5.02
N ASP A 104 2.94 -2.18 4.98
CA ASP A 104 3.81 -2.16 3.82
C ASP A 104 4.43 -3.54 3.57
N ALA A 105 4.83 -3.85 2.34
CA ALA A 105 5.29 -5.18 1.96
C ALA A 105 6.35 -5.16 0.87
N ASN A 106 7.31 -6.10 0.93
CA ASN A 106 8.43 -6.20 -0.01
C ASN A 106 7.93 -6.50 -1.44
N GLY A 107 6.78 -7.15 -1.53
CA GLY A 107 6.04 -7.28 -2.78
C GLY A 107 4.70 -7.96 -2.57
N VAL A 108 3.85 -7.87 -3.60
CA VAL A 108 2.56 -8.56 -3.66
C VAL A 108 2.66 -9.65 -4.72
N GLY A 109 2.45 -10.90 -4.32
CA GLY A 109 2.53 -12.05 -5.23
C GLY A 109 1.51 -11.97 -6.38
N PRO A 110 1.77 -12.66 -7.52
CA PRO A 110 1.00 -12.53 -8.76
C PRO A 110 -0.50 -12.86 -8.61
N ASN A 111 -0.86 -13.75 -7.68
CA ASN A 111 -2.26 -14.10 -7.42
C ASN A 111 -3.03 -12.99 -6.67
N ILE A 112 -2.36 -12.30 -5.75
CA ILE A 112 -2.96 -11.20 -4.99
C ILE A 112 -3.05 -9.96 -5.89
N SER A 113 -1.99 -9.67 -6.65
CA SER A 113 -2.02 -8.58 -7.63
C SER A 113 -3.08 -8.81 -8.72
N ALA A 114 -3.23 -10.05 -9.21
CA ALA A 114 -4.32 -10.41 -10.12
C ALA A 114 -5.70 -10.29 -9.46
N SER A 115 -5.85 -10.62 -8.18
CA SER A 115 -7.12 -10.49 -7.46
C SER A 115 -7.51 -9.02 -7.23
N LEU A 116 -6.54 -8.18 -6.88
CA LEU A 116 -6.70 -6.73 -6.76
C LEU A 116 -7.02 -6.10 -8.13
N ALA A 117 -6.29 -6.47 -9.18
CA ALA A 117 -6.55 -6.02 -10.55
C ALA A 117 -7.95 -6.48 -11.02
N ARG A 118 -8.35 -7.72 -10.75
CA ARG A 118 -9.71 -8.22 -11.04
C ARG A 118 -10.78 -7.51 -10.23
N ALA A 119 -10.52 -7.11 -8.98
CA ALA A 119 -11.45 -6.33 -8.19
C ALA A 119 -11.59 -4.90 -8.75
N TYR A 120 -10.47 -4.29 -9.14
CA TYR A 120 -10.43 -2.97 -9.76
C TYR A 120 -11.12 -2.97 -11.14
N GLN A 121 -10.80 -3.94 -11.99
CA GLN A 121 -11.43 -4.14 -13.29
C GLN A 121 -12.92 -4.48 -13.15
N ARG A 122 -13.34 -5.30 -12.18
CA ARG A 122 -14.77 -5.53 -11.92
C ARG A 122 -15.48 -4.24 -11.54
N ARG A 123 -14.89 -3.38 -10.70
CA ARG A 123 -15.44 -2.05 -10.42
C ARG A 123 -15.55 -1.18 -11.69
N MET A 124 -14.57 -1.25 -12.59
CA MET A 124 -14.62 -0.56 -13.89
C MET A 124 -15.68 -1.14 -14.84
N TYR A 125 -15.85 -2.46 -14.87
CA TYR A 125 -16.77 -3.15 -15.79
C TYR A 125 -18.25 -3.05 -15.33
N THR A 126 -18.50 -3.05 -14.03
CA THR A 126 -19.84 -2.79 -13.47
C THR A 126 -20.23 -1.30 -13.57
N ALA A 127 -19.24 -0.40 -13.60
CA ALA A 127 -19.48 1.04 -13.83
C ALA A 127 -19.83 1.38 -15.29
N TYR A 128 -19.52 0.54 -16.27
CA TYR A 128 -19.74 0.86 -17.69
C TYR A 128 -21.21 0.78 -18.13
N TYR A 129 -22.04 -0.05 -17.48
CA TYR A 129 -23.44 -0.26 -17.91
C TYR A 129 -24.52 0.34 -17.00
N ASN A 130 -24.19 0.72 -15.76
CA ASN A 130 -25.17 1.24 -14.79
C ASN A 130 -24.70 2.51 -14.06
N MET A 131 -23.77 3.28 -14.61
CA MET A 131 -23.50 4.62 -14.07
C MET A 131 -24.65 5.55 -14.47
N PRO A 132 -25.50 6.03 -13.54
CA PRO A 132 -25.89 7.42 -13.69
C PRO A 132 -24.60 8.24 -13.79
N LEU A 133 -24.56 9.21 -14.70
CA LEU A 133 -23.47 10.19 -14.87
C LEU A 133 -23.34 11.06 -13.60
N HIS A 134 -23.00 10.45 -12.47
CA HIS A 134 -22.72 11.14 -11.23
C HIS A 134 -21.20 11.19 -11.07
N THR A 135 -20.65 12.37 -11.36
CA THR A 135 -19.29 12.72 -10.96
C THR A 135 -19.27 12.86 -9.44
N ASP A 136 -18.34 12.15 -8.77
CA ASP A 136 -18.06 12.35 -7.34
C ASP A 136 -17.44 13.74 -7.06
N SER A 137 -17.30 14.57 -8.10
CA SER A 137 -16.81 15.93 -8.06
C SER A 137 -15.39 16.05 -7.48
N ARG A 138 -14.64 14.94 -7.35
CA ARG A 138 -13.25 14.94 -6.91
C ARG A 138 -12.34 15.49 -8.01
N THR A 139 -12.64 15.19 -9.27
CA THR A 139 -11.95 15.77 -10.43
C THR A 139 -12.21 17.27 -10.59
N LEU A 140 -13.28 17.81 -9.98
CA LEU A 140 -13.62 19.24 -9.98
C LEU A 140 -12.88 20.04 -8.89
N TRP A 141 -11.89 19.48 -8.20
CA TRP A 141 -11.22 20.16 -7.08
C TRP A 141 -10.61 21.51 -7.47
N ARG A 142 -10.00 21.62 -8.66
CA ARG A 142 -9.43 22.89 -9.17
C ARG A 142 -10.50 23.96 -9.35
N TRP A 143 -11.65 23.56 -9.89
CA TRP A 143 -12.81 24.44 -10.04
C TRP A 143 -13.34 24.88 -8.68
N LYS A 144 -13.54 23.94 -7.75
CA LYS A 144 -13.99 24.23 -6.38
C LYS A 144 -13.04 25.18 -5.65
N ALA A 145 -11.73 24.97 -5.76
CA ALA A 145 -10.72 25.84 -5.18
C ALA A 145 -10.79 27.27 -5.75
N LYS A 146 -10.91 27.40 -7.08
CA LYS A 146 -11.03 28.71 -7.74
C LYS A 146 -12.29 29.47 -7.31
N LYS A 147 -13.43 28.77 -7.16
CA LYS A 147 -14.66 29.35 -6.61
C LYS A 147 -14.53 29.76 -5.14
N ALA A 148 -13.83 28.97 -4.33
CA ALA A 148 -13.59 29.30 -2.92
C ALA A 148 -12.70 30.55 -2.79
N GLN A 149 -11.67 30.69 -3.62
CA GLN A 149 -10.85 31.90 -3.70
C GLN A 149 -11.68 33.14 -4.07
N LEU A 150 -12.60 33.01 -5.04
CA LEU A 150 -13.51 34.10 -5.41
C LEU A 150 -14.40 34.52 -4.22
N LYS A 151 -14.99 33.56 -3.51
CA LYS A 151 -15.77 33.84 -2.29
C LYS A 151 -14.96 34.44 -1.15
N ALA A 152 -13.65 34.17 -1.11
CA ALA A 152 -12.73 34.79 -0.17
C ALA A 152 -12.29 36.20 -0.59
N GLY A 153 -12.86 36.78 -1.66
CA GLY A 153 -12.55 38.13 -2.14
C GLY A 153 -11.26 38.23 -2.95
N MET A 154 -10.67 37.10 -3.37
CA MET A 154 -9.50 37.13 -4.23
C MET A 154 -9.89 37.45 -5.68
N ALA A 155 -9.03 38.18 -6.38
CA ALA A 155 -9.20 38.52 -7.80
C ALA A 155 -9.00 37.28 -8.70
N THR A 156 -10.04 36.45 -8.83
CA THR A 156 -10.05 35.26 -9.67
C THR A 156 -11.33 35.16 -10.49
N GLN A 157 -11.25 34.57 -11.69
CA GLN A 157 -12.37 34.46 -12.62
C GLN A 157 -12.61 32.98 -13.00
N PRO A 158 -13.53 32.29 -12.31
CA PRO A 158 -13.94 30.94 -12.66
C PRO A 158 -14.82 30.98 -13.93
N ASN A 159 -14.30 30.44 -15.04
CA ASN A 159 -14.99 30.37 -16.33
C ASN A 159 -15.78 29.05 -16.48
N PHE A 160 -17.00 29.16 -16.99
CA PHE A 160 -17.89 28.04 -17.29
C PHE A 160 -18.22 28.06 -18.79
N LEU A 161 -18.16 26.90 -19.43
CA LEU A 161 -18.45 26.73 -20.87
C LEU A 161 -19.56 25.70 -21.03
N LEU A 162 -20.58 26.05 -21.82
CA LEU A 162 -21.60 25.12 -22.31
C LEU A 162 -21.25 24.76 -23.76
N THR A 163 -21.24 23.48 -24.07
CA THR A 163 -20.99 22.96 -25.42
C THR A 163 -21.85 21.72 -25.63
N GLY A 164 -22.42 21.56 -26.82
CA GLY A 164 -23.33 20.46 -27.12
C GLY A 164 -24.14 20.69 -28.40
N ASP A 165 -25.37 20.20 -28.39
CA ASP A 165 -26.30 20.26 -29.51
C ASP A 165 -27.18 21.52 -29.49
N SER A 166 -28.32 21.49 -30.18
CA SER A 166 -29.28 22.59 -30.27
C SER A 166 -29.79 23.09 -28.91
N TRP A 167 -29.75 22.28 -27.85
CA TRP A 167 -30.11 22.74 -26.50
C TRP A 167 -29.05 23.68 -25.91
N THR A 168 -27.79 23.54 -26.30
CA THR A 168 -26.73 24.47 -25.89
C THR A 168 -26.70 25.74 -26.73
N GLN A 169 -27.24 25.70 -27.96
CA GLN A 169 -27.50 26.88 -28.80
C GLN A 169 -28.77 27.64 -28.38
N ASN A 170 -29.63 27.06 -27.53
CA ASN A 170 -30.83 27.74 -27.04
C ASN A 170 -30.47 28.86 -26.06
N ASN A 171 -30.96 30.08 -26.35
CA ASN A 171 -30.60 31.27 -25.59
C ASN A 171 -31.14 31.29 -24.15
N GLU A 172 -32.29 30.67 -23.91
CA GLU A 172 -32.99 30.71 -22.62
C GLU A 172 -32.22 29.88 -21.58
N LEU A 173 -31.74 28.70 -21.98
CA LEU A 173 -30.98 27.81 -21.10
C LEU A 173 -29.62 28.40 -20.71
N ALA A 174 -28.86 28.90 -21.69
CA ALA A 174 -27.56 29.52 -21.43
C ALA A 174 -27.71 30.75 -20.51
N THR A 175 -28.75 31.57 -20.72
CA THR A 175 -29.05 32.74 -19.90
C THR A 175 -29.48 32.36 -18.49
N ALA A 176 -30.33 31.34 -18.32
CA ALA A 176 -30.76 30.87 -17.01
C ALA A 176 -29.59 30.35 -16.17
N ILE A 177 -28.70 29.55 -16.77
CA ILE A 177 -27.51 29.03 -16.08
C ILE A 177 -26.56 30.17 -15.70
N ALA A 178 -26.31 31.11 -16.61
CA ALA A 178 -25.50 32.29 -16.32
C ALA A 178 -26.09 33.12 -15.17
N GLY A 179 -27.41 33.30 -15.13
CA GLY A 179 -28.12 34.00 -14.05
C GLY A 179 -27.87 33.37 -12.68
N VAL A 180 -27.97 32.04 -12.57
CA VAL A 180 -27.70 31.32 -11.31
C VAL A 180 -26.24 31.49 -10.87
N LEU A 181 -25.29 31.41 -11.80
CA LEU A 181 -23.88 31.54 -11.47
C LEU A 181 -23.51 32.98 -11.08
N ASN A 182 -24.01 33.97 -11.81
CA ASN A 182 -23.74 35.38 -11.53
C ASN A 182 -24.35 35.83 -10.20
N ALA A 183 -25.53 35.33 -9.84
CA ALA A 183 -26.15 35.61 -8.54
C ALA A 183 -25.28 35.12 -7.36
N GLU A 184 -24.56 34.01 -7.56
CA GLU A 184 -23.76 33.38 -6.51
C GLU A 184 -22.31 33.90 -6.46
N TYR A 185 -21.73 34.26 -7.62
CA TYR A 185 -20.30 34.54 -7.76
C TYR A 185 -19.97 35.93 -8.34
N GLY A 186 -20.97 36.70 -8.75
CA GLY A 186 -20.80 37.98 -9.42
C GLY A 186 -20.60 37.85 -10.93
N ASP A 187 -20.83 38.95 -11.66
CA ASP A 187 -20.68 39.02 -13.12
C ASP A 187 -19.32 39.62 -13.50
N ALA A 188 -18.54 38.89 -14.29
CA ALA A 188 -17.22 39.28 -14.78
C ALA A 188 -17.21 39.64 -16.28
N GLY A 189 -18.38 39.81 -16.89
CA GLY A 189 -18.56 40.09 -18.31
C GLY A 189 -19.09 38.90 -19.10
N LEU A 190 -19.16 39.05 -20.43
CA LEU A 190 -19.89 38.14 -21.32
C LEU A 190 -19.19 36.81 -21.60
N GLY A 191 -17.88 36.75 -21.41
CA GLY A 191 -17.09 35.55 -21.68
C GLY A 191 -16.89 35.29 -23.18
N TRP A 192 -16.75 34.01 -23.53
CA TRP A 192 -16.59 33.57 -24.91
C TRP A 192 -17.93 33.57 -25.65
N ARG A 193 -17.89 34.02 -26.91
CA ARG A 193 -19.04 33.99 -27.82
C ARG A 193 -18.67 33.31 -29.12
N THR A 194 -19.66 32.71 -29.76
CA THR A 194 -19.51 32.21 -31.12
C THR A 194 -19.37 33.38 -32.12
N VAL A 195 -18.62 33.15 -33.19
CA VAL A 195 -18.33 34.14 -34.22
C VAL A 195 -19.39 34.24 -35.30
N ASN A 196 -20.31 33.28 -35.40
CA ASN A 196 -21.33 33.22 -36.45
C ASN A 196 -22.69 33.79 -36.01
N TYR A 197 -23.02 33.67 -34.73
CA TYR A 197 -24.32 34.05 -34.19
C TYR A 197 -24.22 35.21 -33.18
N GLY A 198 -25.35 35.92 -32.98
CA GLY A 198 -25.48 36.89 -31.89
C GLY A 198 -25.30 36.23 -30.52
N ALA A 199 -24.96 37.02 -29.51
CA ALA A 199 -24.78 36.50 -28.17
C ALA A 199 -26.14 36.24 -27.50
N SER A 200 -26.33 35.00 -27.09
CA SER A 200 -27.54 34.51 -26.42
C SER A 200 -27.87 35.23 -25.11
N ARG A 201 -26.84 35.71 -24.41
CA ARG A 201 -26.92 36.15 -23.00
C ARG A 201 -27.33 37.62 -22.84
N ASP A 202 -26.90 38.50 -23.73
CA ASP A 202 -27.08 39.95 -23.61
C ASP A 202 -27.76 40.58 -24.83
N GLY A 203 -28.07 39.78 -25.86
CA GLY A 203 -28.67 40.26 -27.10
C GLY A 203 -27.71 41.05 -27.99
N SER A 204 -26.41 41.10 -27.67
CA SER A 204 -25.41 41.78 -28.49
C SER A 204 -25.25 41.07 -29.83
N ASN A 205 -25.24 41.86 -30.91
CA ASN A 205 -25.24 41.33 -32.27
C ASN A 205 -23.86 41.42 -32.91
N ILE A 206 -23.66 40.62 -33.96
CA ILE A 206 -22.44 40.68 -34.78
C ILE A 206 -22.80 41.32 -36.10
N PHE A 207 -22.17 42.46 -36.38
CA PHE A 207 -22.24 43.11 -37.67
C PHE A 207 -20.97 42.85 -38.46
N ARG A 208 -21.14 42.34 -39.69
CA ARG A 208 -20.04 42.05 -40.61
C ARG A 208 -20.31 42.80 -41.90
N SER A 209 -19.26 43.38 -42.48
CA SER A 209 -19.33 43.92 -43.85
C SER A 209 -19.60 42.81 -44.87
N ALA A 210 -19.78 43.16 -46.14
CA ALA A 210 -19.75 42.15 -47.21
C ALA A 210 -18.37 41.48 -47.31
N GLY A 211 -18.33 40.24 -47.82
CA GLY A 211 -17.09 39.52 -48.13
C GLY A 211 -16.53 38.59 -47.04
N TRP A 212 -17.34 38.25 -46.03
CA TRP A 212 -17.00 37.21 -45.06
C TRP A 212 -17.58 35.86 -45.48
N ASP A 213 -16.73 34.83 -45.46
CA ASP A 213 -17.12 33.44 -45.54
C ASP A 213 -17.37 32.92 -44.12
N LEU A 214 -18.48 32.22 -43.93
CA LEU A 214 -18.88 31.65 -42.64
C LEU A 214 -18.80 30.12 -42.71
N TYR A 215 -18.29 29.53 -41.65
CA TYR A 215 -18.18 28.10 -41.48
C TYR A 215 -18.85 27.63 -40.20
N ASP A 216 -19.72 26.64 -40.32
CA ASP A 216 -20.40 25.94 -39.23
C ASP A 216 -20.18 24.43 -39.41
N ALA A 217 -19.59 23.75 -38.42
CA ALA A 217 -19.25 22.33 -38.43
C ALA A 217 -20.46 21.37 -38.33
N SER A 218 -21.60 21.77 -38.92
CA SER A 218 -22.77 20.91 -39.07
C SER A 218 -22.43 19.65 -39.92
N PRO A 219 -23.23 18.56 -39.82
CA PRO A 219 -22.93 17.29 -40.48
C PRO A 219 -22.77 17.35 -42.00
N THR A 220 -23.29 18.40 -42.63
CA THR A 220 -23.27 18.61 -44.08
C THR A 220 -22.12 19.50 -44.56
N SER A 221 -21.34 20.08 -43.65
CA SER A 221 -20.27 21.01 -43.99
C SER A 221 -18.98 20.26 -44.31
N GLY A 222 -18.31 20.63 -45.41
CA GLY A 222 -16.96 20.15 -45.72
C GLY A 222 -15.93 20.58 -44.66
N ALA A 223 -14.68 20.16 -44.78
CA ALA A 223 -13.63 20.63 -43.88
C ALA A 223 -13.40 22.15 -44.06
N PRO A 224 -13.19 22.93 -42.98
CA PRO A 224 -12.95 24.36 -43.07
C PRO A 224 -11.57 24.65 -43.66
N LEU A 225 -11.46 25.69 -44.50
CA LEU A 225 -10.23 26.07 -45.18
C LEU A 225 -9.07 26.38 -44.22
N TYR A 226 -9.37 27.00 -43.08
CA TYR A 226 -8.38 27.45 -42.09
C TYR A 226 -8.59 26.82 -40.70
N GLY A 227 -9.37 25.75 -40.59
CA GLY A 227 -9.80 25.22 -39.30
C GLY A 227 -11.01 25.97 -38.72
N CYS A 228 -11.46 25.50 -37.56
CA CYS A 228 -12.52 26.16 -36.78
C CYS A 228 -12.21 26.09 -35.28
N GLY A 229 -12.92 26.90 -34.49
CA GLY A 229 -12.83 26.90 -33.04
C GLY A 229 -13.38 25.61 -32.42
N ILE A 230 -13.24 25.48 -31.10
CA ILE A 230 -13.78 24.32 -30.36
C ILE A 230 -15.31 24.24 -30.42
N ASP A 231 -15.97 25.37 -30.75
CA ASP A 231 -17.42 25.49 -30.96
C ASP A 231 -17.84 25.09 -32.39
N GLY A 232 -16.89 24.69 -33.24
CA GLY A 232 -17.14 24.30 -34.62
C GLY A 232 -17.45 25.47 -35.55
N GLN A 233 -17.16 26.71 -35.13
CA GLN A 233 -17.48 27.90 -35.92
C GLN A 233 -16.19 28.60 -36.37
N SER A 234 -16.19 29.13 -37.58
CA SER A 234 -15.17 30.09 -38.02
C SER A 234 -15.71 31.06 -39.04
N ILE A 235 -15.04 32.19 -39.18
CA ILE A 235 -15.25 33.16 -40.24
C ILE A 235 -13.90 33.53 -40.84
N ASN A 236 -13.86 33.77 -42.14
CA ASN A 236 -12.67 34.21 -42.83
C ASN A 236 -13.04 35.21 -43.93
N THR A 237 -12.06 36.03 -44.33
CA THR A 237 -12.19 36.93 -45.46
C THR A 237 -10.84 37.06 -46.13
N THR A 238 -10.84 37.18 -47.45
CA THR A 238 -9.65 37.54 -48.25
C THR A 238 -9.61 39.04 -48.56
N THR A 239 -10.63 39.79 -48.13
CA THR A 239 -10.79 41.21 -48.43
C THR A 239 -10.17 42.05 -47.31
N ASN A 240 -9.25 42.97 -47.65
CA ASN A 240 -8.55 43.82 -46.68
C ASN A 240 -9.36 45.03 -46.18
N THR A 241 -10.54 45.28 -46.75
CA THR A 241 -11.48 46.33 -46.32
C THR A 241 -12.64 45.80 -45.49
N ALA A 242 -12.69 44.50 -45.23
CA ALA A 242 -13.75 43.90 -44.45
C ALA A 242 -13.63 44.30 -42.97
N TYR A 243 -14.76 44.55 -42.31
CA TYR A 243 -14.82 44.86 -40.89
C TYR A 243 -15.79 43.94 -40.14
N PHE A 244 -15.51 43.75 -38.85
CA PHE A 244 -16.27 42.94 -37.92
C PHE A 244 -16.50 43.76 -36.65
N ASN A 245 -17.76 44.02 -36.34
CA ASN A 245 -18.17 44.81 -35.18
C ASN A 245 -19.03 43.97 -34.26
N VAL A 246 -18.70 44.02 -32.98
CA VAL A 246 -19.53 43.49 -31.90
C VAL A 246 -20.22 44.67 -31.24
N THR A 247 -21.55 44.65 -31.20
CA THR A 247 -22.39 45.72 -30.65
C THR A 247 -23.27 45.20 -29.54
#